data_AF-A0AAW2YIF9-F1
#
_entry.id   AF-A0AAW2YIF9-F1
#
_cell.length_a   1.000
_cell.length_b   1.000
_cell.length_c   1.000
_cell.angle_alpha   90.00
_cell.angle_beta   90.00
_cell.angle_gamma   90.00
#
_symmetry.space_group_name_H-M   'P 1'
#
loop_
_entity.id
_entity.type
_entity.pdbx_description
1 polymer ?
#
loop_
_entity_poly.entity_id
_entity_poly.type
_entity_poly.pdbx_seq_one_letter_code
_entity_poly.pdbx_strand_id
1 'polypeptide(L)'
;MCVIITDGEPSGEPADRLRQVIQNTKQRISQTYGPGAFAVQIAQVGKDQKAQHFLGQLDNDPIVGGMIDCTSYYEFEAEEFKKKGVILSPELWLLKLCVGAIDRSYDE
;
A
#
# COMPACT_ATOMS: atom_id res chain seq x y z
N MET A 1 -0.81 -5.22 12.11
CA MET A 1 -0.99 -4.96 10.67
C MET A 1 -2.46 -4.74 10.40
N CYS A 2 -2.81 -3.78 9.57
CA CYS A 2 -4.16 -3.58 9.02
C CYS A 2 -4.12 -3.90 7.52
N VAL A 3 -5.03 -4.72 7.02
CA VAL A 3 -5.16 -5.01 5.58
C VAL A 3 -6.49 -4.44 5.12
N ILE A 4 -6.44 -3.58 4.11
CA ILE A 4 -7.59 -2.96 3.46
C ILE A 4 -7.69 -3.55 2.06
N ILE A 5 -8.87 -4.03 1.69
CA ILE A 5 -9.15 -4.54 0.35
C ILE A 5 -10.22 -3.64 -0.26
N THR A 6 -9.95 -3.07 -1.44
CA THR A 6 -10.83 -2.09 -2.10
C THR A 6 -10.86 -2.29 -3.61
N ASP A 7 -11.95 -1.89 -4.26
CA ASP A 7 -12.11 -1.84 -5.71
C ASP A 7 -12.22 -0.40 -6.25
N GLY A 8 -12.14 0.60 -5.38
CA GLY A 8 -12.39 2.00 -5.69
C GLY A 8 -11.56 2.98 -4.86
N GLU A 9 -11.65 4.26 -5.23
CA GLU A 9 -11.16 5.39 -4.42
C GLU A 9 -12.21 5.82 -3.37
N PRO A 10 -11.80 6.41 -2.23
CA PRO A 10 -12.73 6.98 -1.27
C PRO A 10 -13.66 8.02 -1.91
N SER A 11 -14.94 8.01 -1.52
CA SER A 11 -15.93 9.00 -1.96
C SER A 11 -16.78 9.48 -0.78
N GLY A 12 -17.31 10.71 -0.87
CA GLY A 12 -18.16 11.29 0.18
C GLY A 12 -17.40 11.94 1.35
N GLU A 13 -16.07 11.86 1.37
CA GLU A 13 -15.17 12.56 2.30
C GLU A 13 -14.08 13.33 1.52
N PRO A 14 -13.34 14.26 2.16
CA PRO A 14 -12.16 14.86 1.56
C PRO A 14 -11.16 13.79 1.10
N ALA A 15 -10.59 13.94 -0.11
CA ALA A 15 -9.70 12.96 -0.72
C ALA A 15 -8.45 12.64 0.13
N ASP A 16 -7.99 13.61 0.94
CA ASP A 16 -6.82 13.47 1.81
C ASP A 16 -7.16 12.87 3.20
N ARG A 17 -8.43 12.55 3.47
CA ARG A 17 -8.87 12.07 4.78
C ARG A 17 -8.18 10.78 5.19
N LEU A 18 -8.08 9.82 4.26
CA LEU A 18 -7.39 8.54 4.52
C LEU A 18 -5.93 8.78 4.90
N ARG A 19 -5.23 9.63 4.15
CA ARG A 19 -3.85 10.03 4.42
C ARG A 19 -3.69 10.60 5.83
N GLN A 20 -4.55 11.54 6.21
CA GLN A 20 -4.53 12.16 7.54
C GLN A 20 -4.74 11.13 8.65
N VAL A 21 -5.68 10.20 8.48
CA VAL A 21 -5.97 9.15 9.47
C VAL A 21 -4.77 8.23 9.65
N ILE A 22 -4.13 7.80 8.56
CA ILE A 22 -2.91 6.97 8.59
C ILE A 22 -1.79 7.70 9.33
N GLN A 23 -1.50 8.95 8.94
CA GLN A 23 -0.45 9.77 9.54
C GLN A 23 -0.66 9.94 11.06
N ASN A 24 -1.87 10.37 11.46
CA ASN A 24 -2.20 10.60 12.87
C ASN A 24 -2.11 9.31 13.70
N THR A 25 -2.59 8.20 13.13
CA THR A 25 -2.55 6.89 13.81
C THR A 25 -1.12 6.45 14.05
N LYS A 26 -0.27 6.52 13.02
CA LYS A 26 1.13 6.11 13.14
C LYS A 26 1.93 7.01 14.07
N GLN A 27 1.71 8.32 14.03
CA GLN A 27 2.33 9.26 14.98
C GLN A 27 1.95 8.92 16.43
N ARG A 28 0.68 8.62 16.69
CA ARG A 28 0.20 8.31 18.05
C ARG A 28 0.70 6.97 18.56
N ILE A 29 0.66 5.93 17.72
CA ILE A 29 1.07 4.57 18.13
C ILE A 29 2.59 4.47 18.26
N SER A 30 3.36 5.13 17.37
CA SER A 30 4.82 5.06 17.37
C SER A 30 5.47 5.70 18.60
N GLN A 31 4.82 6.69 19.22
CA GLN A 31 5.28 7.27 20.48
C GLN A 31 5.29 6.24 21.63
N THR A 32 4.35 5.31 21.63
CA THR A 32 4.20 4.33 22.72
C THR A 32 4.93 3.02 22.41
N TYR A 33 4.90 2.57 21.17
CA TYR A 33 5.30 1.21 20.79
C TYR A 33 6.41 1.16 19.73
N GLY A 34 6.94 2.32 19.30
CA GLY A 34 8.00 2.42 18.31
C GLY A 34 7.49 2.49 16.85
N PRO A 35 8.38 2.84 15.90
CA PRO A 35 8.02 3.19 14.51
C PRO A 35 7.37 2.04 13.72
N GLY A 36 7.65 0.78 14.08
CA GLY A 36 7.09 -0.42 13.43
C GLY A 36 5.76 -0.90 14.01
N ALA A 37 5.20 -0.22 15.01
CA ALA A 37 4.02 -0.70 15.72
C ALA A 37 2.71 -0.65 14.90
N PHE A 38 2.71 0.06 13.77
CA PHE A 38 1.56 0.14 12.88
C PHE A 38 2.00 0.05 11.41
N ALA A 39 1.44 -0.95 10.71
CA ALA A 39 1.67 -1.25 9.31
C ALA A 39 0.30 -1.37 8.62
N VAL A 40 0.17 -0.79 7.43
CA VAL A 40 -1.06 -0.75 6.63
C VAL A 40 -0.77 -1.29 5.24
N GLN A 41 -1.48 -2.35 4.86
CA GLN A 41 -1.52 -2.88 3.51
C GLN A 41 -2.81 -2.43 2.85
N ILE A 42 -2.74 -1.95 1.60
CA ILE A 42 -3.92 -1.64 0.81
C ILE A 42 -3.85 -2.41 -0.51
N ALA A 43 -4.73 -3.39 -0.67
CA ALA A 43 -4.79 -4.24 -1.84
C ALA A 43 -5.99 -3.86 -2.71
N GLN A 44 -5.73 -3.66 -4.00
CA GLN A 44 -6.78 -3.49 -4.99
C GLN A 44 -7.35 -4.84 -5.41
N VAL A 45 -8.68 -4.94 -5.47
CA VAL A 45 -9.40 -5.98 -6.20
C VAL A 45 -10.03 -5.36 -7.45
N GLY A 46 -9.93 -6.06 -8.58
CA GLY A 46 -10.40 -5.56 -9.87
C GLY A 46 -9.35 -4.73 -10.61
N LYS A 47 -9.80 -4.05 -11.68
CA LYS A 47 -8.93 -3.32 -12.64
C LYS A 47 -9.35 -1.86 -12.79
N ASP A 48 -9.98 -1.29 -11.76
CA ASP A 48 -10.40 0.11 -11.78
C ASP A 48 -9.18 1.05 -11.81
N GLN A 49 -9.10 1.90 -12.83
CA GLN A 49 -7.94 2.77 -13.04
C GLN A 49 -7.88 3.92 -12.03
N LYS A 50 -9.02 4.35 -11.48
CA LYS A 50 -9.04 5.44 -10.48
C LYS A 50 -8.51 4.94 -9.15
N ALA A 51 -8.95 3.77 -8.71
CA ALA A 51 -8.40 3.07 -7.55
C ALA A 51 -6.89 2.89 -7.70
N GLN A 52 -6.44 2.40 -8.86
CA GLN A 52 -5.02 2.23 -9.14
C GLN A 52 -4.24 3.56 -9.04
N HIS A 53 -4.77 4.63 -9.64
CA HIS A 53 -4.13 5.94 -9.59
C HIS A 53 -4.09 6.50 -8.16
N PHE A 54 -5.18 6.37 -7.40
CA PHE A 54 -5.27 6.78 -6.01
C PHE A 54 -4.26 6.03 -5.12
N LEU A 55 -4.17 4.71 -5.26
CA LEU A 55 -3.21 3.90 -4.53
C LEU A 55 -1.77 4.28 -4.89
N GLY A 56 -1.48 4.52 -6.17
CA GLY A 56 -0.18 5.02 -6.61
C GLY A 56 0.18 6.38 -6.01
N GLN A 57 -0.79 7.31 -5.90
CA GLN A 57 -0.56 8.59 -5.22
C GLN A 57 -0.25 8.41 -3.73
N LEU A 58 -0.97 7.51 -3.06
CA LEU A 58 -0.81 7.27 -1.64
C LEU A 58 0.53 6.57 -1.32
N ASP A 59 0.93 5.61 -2.16
CA ASP A 59 2.19 4.85 -2.09
C ASP A 59 3.42 5.75 -2.31
N ASN A 60 3.29 6.73 -3.21
CA ASN A 60 4.34 7.71 -3.50
C ASN A 60 4.26 8.99 -2.66
N ASP A 61 3.34 9.08 -1.68
CA ASP A 61 3.21 10.27 -0.84
C ASP A 61 4.44 10.43 0.06
N PRO A 62 5.07 11.62 0.12
CA PRO A 62 6.33 11.81 0.85
C PRO A 62 6.19 11.70 2.37
N ILE A 63 4.96 11.74 2.90
CA ILE A 63 4.67 11.64 4.33
C ILE A 63 4.25 10.23 4.70
N VAL A 64 3.32 9.62 3.96
CA VAL A 64 2.74 8.30 4.32
C VAL A 64 3.18 7.14 3.43
N GLY A 65 3.82 7.38 2.28
CA GLY A 65 4.22 6.32 1.34
C GLY A 65 5.10 5.27 2.00
N GLY A 66 6.20 5.69 2.63
CA GLY A 66 7.06 4.78 3.42
C GLY A 66 6.44 4.22 4.70
N MET A 67 5.15 4.47 4.93
CA MET A 67 4.38 3.98 6.08
C MET A 67 3.37 2.90 5.73
N ILE A 68 3.08 2.71 4.45
CA ILE A 68 2.08 1.77 3.92
C ILE A 68 2.70 0.94 2.80
N ASP A 69 2.00 -0.11 2.37
CA ASP A 69 2.28 -0.79 1.10
C ASP A 69 0.98 -0.89 0.32
N CYS A 70 1.02 -0.50 -0.95
CA CYS A 70 -0.08 -0.61 -1.89
C CYS A 70 0.21 -1.75 -2.87
N THR A 71 -0.70 -2.70 -3.00
CA THR A 71 -0.58 -3.78 -3.99
C THR A 71 -1.69 -3.70 -5.02
N SER A 72 -1.30 -3.59 -6.28
CA SER A 72 -2.23 -3.63 -7.42
C SER A 72 -2.53 -5.07 -7.85
N TYR A 73 -3.39 -5.23 -8.85
CA TYR A 73 -3.64 -6.53 -9.46
C TYR A 73 -2.37 -7.10 -10.11
N TYR A 74 -2.25 -8.43 -10.10
CA TYR A 74 -1.03 -9.16 -10.44
C TYR A 74 -0.39 -8.74 -11.77
N GLU A 75 -1.15 -8.64 -12.86
CA GLU A 75 -0.56 -8.36 -14.17
C GLU A 75 0.11 -6.98 -14.23
N PHE A 76 -0.43 -5.98 -13.53
CA PHE A 76 0.18 -4.66 -13.45
C PHE A 76 1.45 -4.67 -12.59
N GLU A 77 1.38 -5.27 -11.40
CA GLU A 77 2.56 -5.45 -10.55
C GLU A 77 3.68 -6.20 -11.28
N ALA A 78 3.34 -7.26 -12.01
CA ALA A 78 4.29 -8.03 -12.78
C ALA A 78 4.96 -7.20 -13.89
N GLU A 79 4.23 -6.28 -14.52
CA GLU A 79 4.81 -5.35 -15.50
C GLU A 79 5.79 -4.35 -14.85
N GLU A 80 5.47 -3.81 -13.68
CA GLU A 80 6.37 -2.91 -12.93
C GLU A 80 7.63 -3.65 -12.43
N PHE A 81 7.48 -4.83 -11.86
CA PHE A 81 8.61 -5.67 -11.43
C PHE A 81 9.49 -6.09 -12.63
N LYS A 82 8.86 -6.38 -13.77
CA LYS A 82 9.60 -6.70 -15.01
C LYS A 82 10.43 -5.51 -15.51
N LYS A 83 9.97 -4.26 -15.35
CA LYS A 83 10.77 -3.07 -15.65
C LYS A 83 12.01 -2.97 -14.73
N LYS A 84 11.91 -3.46 -13.49
CA LYS A 84 13.03 -3.62 -12.55
C LYS A 84 13.87 -4.88 -12.79
N GLY A 85 13.55 -5.69 -13.81
CA GLY A 85 14.28 -6.93 -14.14
C GLY A 85 13.93 -8.12 -13.25
N VAL A 86 12.85 -8.04 -12.46
CA VAL A 86 12.40 -9.09 -11.55
C VAL A 86 11.18 -9.80 -12.14
N ILE A 87 11.16 -11.13 -12.06
CA ILE A 87 9.99 -11.93 -12.42
C ILE A 87 9.13 -12.07 -11.17
N LEU A 88 8.00 -11.36 -11.14
CA LEU A 88 7.01 -11.53 -10.08
C LEU A 88 6.21 -12.80 -10.34
N SER A 89 6.36 -13.82 -9.50
CA SER A 89 5.50 -15.01 -9.54
C SER A 89 4.19 -14.75 -8.78
N PRO A 90 3.11 -15.49 -9.06
CA PRO A 90 1.86 -15.38 -8.30
C PRO A 90 2.06 -15.62 -6.80
N GLU A 91 2.94 -16.56 -6.43
CA GLU A 91 3.28 -16.84 -5.03
C GLU A 91 4.01 -15.68 -4.37
N LEU A 92 4.93 -15.03 -5.09
CA LEU A 92 5.64 -13.85 -4.60
C LEU A 92 4.71 -12.65 -4.45
N TRP A 93 3.75 -12.51 -5.36
CA TRP A 93 2.69 -11.49 -5.26
C TRP A 93 1.78 -11.73 -4.05
N LEU A 94 1.37 -12.98 -3.80
CA LEU A 94 0.61 -13.32 -2.59
C LEU A 94 1.41 -13.10 -1.31
N LEU A 95 2.72 -13.39 -1.33
CA LEU A 95 3.61 -13.06 -0.22
C LEU A 95 3.66 -11.55 0.01
N LYS A 96 3.87 -10.75 -1.04
CA LYS A 96 3.83 -9.28 -0.94
C LYS A 96 2.50 -8.79 -0.35
N LEU A 97 1.36 -9.32 -0.79
CA LEU A 97 0.06 -9.00 -0.19
C LEU A 97 -0.03 -9.30 1.32
N CYS A 98 0.66 -10.33 1.79
CA CYS A 98 0.64 -10.72 3.20
C CYS A 98 1.67 -9.99 4.07
N VAL A 99 2.84 -9.62 3.52
CA VAL A 99 3.96 -9.09 4.31
C VAL A 99 4.52 -7.76 3.85
N GLY A 100 4.07 -7.20 2.71
CA GLY A 100 4.65 -5.99 2.10
C GLY A 100 4.70 -4.81 3.04
N ALA A 101 3.61 -4.51 3.75
CA ALA A 101 3.58 -3.43 4.75
C ALA A 101 4.52 -3.63 5.96
N ILE A 102 5.12 -4.81 6.14
CA ILE A 102 6.02 -5.17 7.25
C ILE A 102 7.46 -5.32 6.76
N ASP A 103 7.66 -5.99 5.62
CA ASP A 103 8.95 -6.29 5.03
C ASP A 103 9.27 -5.33 3.88
N ARG A 104 10.12 -4.34 4.18
CA ARG A 104 10.51 -3.28 3.25
C ARG A 104 11.33 -3.78 2.05
N SER A 105 11.88 -5.01 2.10
CA SER A 105 12.63 -5.55 0.96
C SER A 105 11.77 -5.75 -0.29
N TYR A 106 10.44 -5.68 -0.16
CA TYR A 106 9.49 -5.73 -1.27
C TYR A 106 9.27 -4.38 -1.98
N ASP A 107 9.83 -3.28 -1.45
CA ASP A 107 9.70 -1.93 -2.00
C ASP A 107 11.03 -1.36 -2.54
N GLU A 108 12.16 -1.96 -2.17
CA GLU A 108 13.52 -1.66 -2.67
C GLU A 108 13.74 -2.19 -4.11
#